data_AF-A0A4R3JMN7-F1
#
_entry.id   AF-A0A4R3JMN7-F1
#
_cell.length_a   1.000
_cell.length_b   1.000
_cell.length_c   1.000
_cell.angle_alpha   90.00
_cell.angle_beta   90.00
_cell.angle_gamma   90.00
#
_symmetry.space_group_name_H-M   'P 1'
#
loop_
_entity.id
_entity.type
_entity.pdbx_description
1 polymer ?
#
loop_
_entity_poly.entity_id
_entity_poly.type
_entity_poly.pdbx_seq_one_letter_code
_entity_poly.pdbx_strand_id
1 'polypeptide(L)'
;MRVVSMQSKAKVYHREECRYAKKILPKNRMQLSSEAAEKAGYHICPYCDGMDALFRMKKEQILKYARKNHMEVDLLNHVLYVRTDVGCWKMIYSMSEQRFLLYHKNYMQGVLSLDEVEEGAYHRQRDVPFSKSIEKYLFYISKHDAARKIEMIDYRLLPNRTKKEKRYFASARARSNRRSQRRLEELFTMIEQGA
;
A
#
# COMPACT_ATOMS: atom_id res chain seq x y z
N MET A 1 -17.75 8.01 18.45
CA MET A 1 -17.25 9.40 18.61
C MET A 1 -15.74 9.33 18.88
N ARG A 2 -15.04 10.44 19.11
CA ARG A 2 -13.62 10.47 19.53
C ARG A 2 -13.51 11.06 20.93
N VAL A 3 -12.64 10.50 21.75
CA VAL A 3 -12.39 10.96 23.12
C VAL A 3 -11.16 11.83 23.14
N VAL A 4 -11.27 13.04 23.70
CA VAL A 4 -10.15 13.97 23.91
C VAL A 4 -10.03 14.34 25.38
N SER A 5 -8.83 14.80 25.76
CA SER A 5 -8.61 15.44 27.06
C SER A 5 -8.57 16.95 26.89
N MET A 6 -9.50 17.67 27.52
CA MET A 6 -9.62 19.12 27.43
C MET A 6 -8.38 19.88 27.93
N GLN A 7 -7.59 19.26 28.80
CA GLN A 7 -6.44 19.88 29.46
C GLN A 7 -5.09 19.34 28.96
N SER A 8 -5.09 18.40 28.01
CA SER A 8 -3.84 17.79 27.54
C SER A 8 -3.08 18.71 26.60
N LYS A 9 -1.83 19.03 26.94
CA LYS A 9 -0.90 19.74 26.06
C LYS A 9 -0.61 18.96 24.77
N ALA A 10 -0.65 17.64 24.84
CA ALA A 10 -0.43 16.79 23.67
C ALA A 10 -1.58 16.87 22.67
N LYS A 11 -2.78 17.34 23.05
CA LYS A 11 -3.95 17.45 22.15
C LYS A 11 -4.14 16.22 21.26
N VAL A 12 -4.30 15.05 21.87
CA VAL A 12 -4.55 13.79 21.15
C VAL A 12 -6.03 13.43 21.24
N TYR A 13 -6.62 12.98 20.13
CA TYR A 13 -7.93 12.34 20.11
C TYR A 13 -7.81 10.83 19.93
N HIS A 14 -8.67 10.11 20.64
CA HIS A 14 -8.62 8.65 20.77
C HIS A 14 -9.95 8.01 20.34
N ARG A 15 -9.91 6.72 20.01
CA ARG A 15 -11.10 5.85 20.05
C ARG A 15 -11.55 5.65 21.49
N GLU A 16 -12.83 5.37 21.69
CA GLU A 16 -13.42 5.15 23.02
C GLU A 16 -12.79 3.94 23.73
N GLU A 17 -12.52 2.89 22.97
CA GLU A 17 -11.86 1.65 23.37
C GLU A 17 -10.35 1.80 23.64
N CYS A 18 -9.73 2.95 23.36
CA CYS A 18 -8.29 3.16 23.54
C CYS A 18 -7.88 3.11 25.01
N ARG A 19 -6.81 2.38 25.32
CA ARG A 19 -6.23 2.29 26.68
C ARG A 19 -5.91 3.68 27.27
N TYR A 20 -5.42 4.60 26.44
CA TYR A 20 -5.10 5.96 26.88
C TYR A 20 -6.37 6.81 27.09
N ALA A 21 -7.40 6.61 26.28
CA ALA A 21 -8.69 7.28 26.50
C ALA A 21 -9.28 6.93 27.87
N LYS A 22 -9.20 5.65 28.26
CA LYS A 22 -9.69 5.15 29.56
C LYS A 22 -8.97 5.79 30.76
N LYS A 23 -7.72 6.25 30.59
CA LYS A 23 -6.94 6.93 31.63
C LYS A 23 -7.26 8.43 31.77
N ILE A 24 -7.99 9.03 30.82
CA ILE A 24 -8.42 10.43 30.92
C ILE A 24 -9.48 10.52 32.02
N LEU A 25 -9.23 11.37 33.03
CA LEU A 25 -10.17 11.65 34.11
C LEU A 25 -11.53 12.09 33.55
N PRO A 26 -12.67 11.58 34.06
CA PRO A 26 -13.99 11.91 33.53
C PRO A 26 -14.26 13.41 33.41
N LYS A 27 -13.86 14.19 34.43
CA LYS A 27 -13.98 15.67 34.44
C LYS A 27 -13.23 16.38 33.32
N ASN A 28 -12.19 15.76 32.77
CA ASN A 28 -11.35 16.32 31.72
C ASN A 28 -11.64 15.69 30.34
N ARG A 29 -12.64 14.80 30.27
CA ARG A 29 -12.97 14.04 29.07
C ARG A 29 -14.03 14.80 28.27
N MET A 30 -13.82 14.93 26.97
CA MET A 30 -14.80 15.45 26.03
C MET A 30 -14.91 14.51 24.83
N GLN A 31 -16.11 14.42 24.26
CA GLN A 31 -16.34 13.68 23.02
C GLN A 31 -16.52 14.65 21.86
N LEU A 32 -15.82 14.40 20.76
CA LEU A 32 -15.91 15.16 19.52
C LEU A 32 -16.00 14.21 18.32
N SER A 33 -16.45 14.69 17.17
CA SER A 33 -16.16 14.02 15.91
C SER A 33 -14.67 14.15 15.57
N SER A 34 -14.12 13.28 14.71
CA SER A 34 -12.71 13.41 14.27
C SER A 34 -12.47 14.78 13.62
N GLU A 35 -13.40 15.26 12.81
CA GLU A 35 -13.31 16.56 12.13
C GLU A 35 -13.34 17.74 13.12
N ALA A 36 -14.21 17.69 14.13
CA ALA A 36 -14.26 18.73 15.16
C ALA A 36 -12.99 18.72 16.03
N ALA A 37 -12.44 17.54 16.34
CA ALA A 37 -11.18 17.42 17.06
C ALA A 37 -10.02 18.03 16.27
N GLU A 38 -9.94 17.75 14.97
CA GLU A 38 -8.92 18.32 14.07
C GLU A 38 -9.03 19.84 13.97
N LYS A 39 -10.25 20.38 13.81
CA LYS A 39 -10.50 21.83 13.83
C LYS A 39 -10.09 22.48 15.15
N ALA A 40 -10.21 21.77 16.26
CA ALA A 40 -9.75 22.21 17.58
C ALA A 40 -8.23 22.02 17.82
N GLY A 41 -7.50 21.56 16.81
CA GLY A 41 -6.05 21.34 16.84
C GLY A 41 -5.62 20.06 17.55
N TYR A 42 -6.54 19.09 17.70
CA TYR A 42 -6.18 17.76 18.17
C TYR A 42 -5.68 16.90 17.02
N HIS A 43 -4.69 16.06 17.30
CA HIS A 43 -4.16 15.09 16.36
C HIS A 43 -4.49 13.66 16.77
N ILE A 44 -4.35 12.78 15.80
CA ILE A 44 -4.76 11.39 15.88
C ILE A 44 -3.84 10.58 16.80
N CYS A 45 -4.41 9.69 17.62
CA CYS A 45 -3.62 8.85 18.50
C CYS A 45 -2.89 7.73 17.74
N PRO A 46 -1.54 7.66 17.78
CA PRO A 46 -0.78 6.60 17.11
C PRO A 46 -1.13 5.18 17.59
N TYR A 47 -1.58 5.05 18.84
CA TYR A 47 -1.87 3.74 19.43
C TYR A 47 -3.20 3.12 18.95
N CYS A 48 -4.25 3.94 18.76
CA CYS A 48 -5.57 3.43 18.34
C CYS A 48 -5.91 3.71 16.87
N ASP A 49 -5.09 4.51 16.19
CA ASP A 49 -5.30 4.84 14.78
C ASP A 49 -4.00 4.78 13.96
N GLY A 50 -2.89 4.30 14.52
CA GLY A 50 -1.67 3.98 13.77
C GLY A 50 -1.80 2.72 12.92
N MET A 51 -0.80 2.47 12.06
CA MET A 51 -0.75 1.33 11.14
C MET A 51 -1.12 0.01 11.84
N ASP A 52 -0.51 -0.27 12.99
CA ASP A 52 -0.69 -1.50 13.76
C ASP A 52 -2.12 -1.65 14.27
N ALA A 53 -2.71 -0.54 14.72
CA ALA A 53 -4.10 -0.52 15.17
C ALA A 53 -5.05 -0.81 14.02
N LEU A 54 -4.86 -0.11 12.89
CA LEU A 54 -5.67 -0.28 11.69
C LEU A 54 -5.56 -1.69 11.12
N PHE A 55 -4.35 -2.27 11.12
CA PHE A 55 -4.13 -3.66 10.74
C PHE A 55 -4.81 -4.62 11.72
N ARG A 56 -4.57 -4.49 13.03
CA ARG A 56 -5.15 -5.36 14.06
C ARG A 56 -6.68 -5.37 14.03
N MET A 57 -7.31 -4.21 13.88
CA MET A 57 -8.77 -4.09 13.79
C MET A 57 -9.37 -4.87 12.62
N LYS A 58 -8.62 -5.06 11.55
CA LYS A 58 -9.09 -5.72 10.32
C LYS A 58 -8.29 -6.98 10.00
N LYS A 59 -7.51 -7.50 10.95
CA LYS A 59 -6.51 -8.54 10.71
C LYS A 59 -7.13 -9.76 10.06
N GLU A 60 -8.25 -10.24 10.58
CA GLU A 60 -8.93 -11.42 10.04
C GLU A 60 -9.38 -11.22 8.58
N GLN A 61 -9.99 -10.08 8.28
CA GLN A 61 -10.47 -9.75 6.93
C GLN A 61 -9.29 -9.62 5.95
N ILE A 62 -8.22 -8.95 6.38
CA ILE A 62 -6.98 -8.77 5.60
C ILE A 62 -6.36 -10.14 5.28
N LEU A 63 -6.15 -10.98 6.29
CA LEU A 63 -5.53 -12.28 6.12
C LEU A 63 -6.41 -13.24 5.30
N LYS A 64 -7.74 -13.19 5.47
CA LYS A 64 -8.67 -13.97 4.65
C LYS A 64 -8.59 -13.56 3.18
N TYR A 65 -8.55 -12.26 2.88
CA TYR A 65 -8.41 -11.76 1.51
C TYR A 65 -7.05 -12.14 0.92
N ALA A 66 -5.97 -11.98 1.70
CA ALA A 66 -4.62 -12.32 1.29
C ALA A 66 -4.48 -13.79 0.89
N ARG A 67 -4.94 -14.72 1.75
CA ARG A 67 -4.94 -16.16 1.45
C ARG A 67 -5.72 -16.49 0.17
N LYS A 68 -6.90 -15.89 0.00
CA LYS A 68 -7.74 -16.10 -1.20
C LYS A 68 -7.04 -15.66 -2.50
N ASN A 69 -6.16 -14.67 -2.43
CA ASN A 69 -5.48 -14.11 -3.60
C ASN A 69 -3.99 -14.47 -3.65
N HIS A 70 -3.55 -15.49 -2.90
CA HIS A 70 -2.15 -15.95 -2.86
C HIS A 70 -1.16 -14.83 -2.52
N MET A 71 -1.49 -14.03 -1.51
CA MET A 71 -0.64 -12.97 -0.98
C MET A 71 -0.17 -13.32 0.42
N GLU A 72 1.08 -13.01 0.71
CA GLU A 72 1.63 -13.00 2.06
C GLU A 72 1.62 -11.57 2.60
N VAL A 73 1.20 -11.41 3.86
CA VAL A 73 1.02 -10.09 4.48
C VAL A 73 1.74 -10.06 5.81
N ASP A 74 2.70 -9.16 5.92
CA ASP A 74 3.58 -9.03 7.07
C ASP A 74 3.56 -7.61 7.59
N LEU A 75 3.42 -7.45 8.92
CA LEU A 75 3.52 -6.15 9.59
C LEU A 75 4.85 -6.07 10.31
N LEU A 76 5.75 -5.22 9.82
CA LEU A 76 7.10 -5.01 10.36
C LEU A 76 7.34 -3.51 10.52
N ASN A 77 7.86 -3.08 11.68
CA ASN A 77 8.22 -1.68 11.93
C ASN A 77 7.13 -0.65 11.56
N HIS A 78 5.86 -0.93 11.90
CA HIS A 78 4.70 -0.09 11.56
C HIS A 78 4.46 0.08 10.05
N VAL A 79 4.95 -0.85 9.25
CA VAL A 79 4.79 -0.91 7.80
C VAL A 79 4.16 -2.25 7.42
N LEU A 80 3.15 -2.20 6.55
CA LEU A 80 2.52 -3.41 6.04
C LEU A 80 3.11 -3.78 4.69
N TYR A 81 3.77 -4.93 4.64
CA TYR A 81 4.30 -5.53 3.44
C TYR A 81 3.30 -6.53 2.88
N VAL A 82 3.15 -6.54 1.55
CA VAL A 82 2.35 -7.52 0.82
C VAL A 82 3.23 -8.12 -0.25
N ARG A 83 3.60 -9.38 -0.06
CA ARG A 83 4.40 -10.15 -1.02
C ARG A 83 3.47 -10.98 -1.88
N THR A 84 3.63 -10.87 -3.20
CA THR A 84 2.95 -11.71 -4.19
C THR A 84 4.00 -12.50 -4.96
N ASP A 85 3.60 -13.19 -6.03
CA ASP A 85 4.52 -13.83 -6.98
C ASP A 85 5.00 -12.87 -8.08
N VAL A 86 4.41 -11.67 -8.19
CA VAL A 86 4.79 -10.66 -9.19
C VAL A 86 5.74 -9.61 -8.62
N GLY A 87 5.58 -9.25 -7.35
CA GLY A 87 6.39 -8.26 -6.69
C GLY A 87 6.09 -8.11 -5.21
N CYS A 88 6.78 -7.17 -4.57
CA CYS A 88 6.54 -6.81 -3.19
C CYS A 88 5.98 -5.39 -3.10
N TRP A 89 4.96 -5.24 -2.27
CA TRP A 89 4.29 -3.99 -2.02
C TRP A 89 4.50 -3.57 -0.58
N LYS A 90 4.59 -2.25 -0.36
CA LYS A 90 4.78 -1.64 0.94
C LYS A 90 3.73 -0.57 1.16
N MET A 91 2.99 -0.68 2.27
CA MET A 91 1.97 0.28 2.67
C MET A 91 2.39 1.00 3.93
N ILE A 92 2.40 2.32 3.85
CA ILE A 92 2.76 3.21 4.97
C ILE A 92 1.55 4.07 5.28
N TYR A 93 1.13 4.12 6.55
CA TYR A 93 0.04 5.00 6.97
C TYR A 93 0.59 6.37 7.38
N SER A 94 0.17 7.43 6.66
CA SER A 94 0.46 8.80 7.05
C SER A 94 -0.58 9.27 8.07
N MET A 95 -0.16 9.50 9.32
CA MET A 95 -1.05 9.97 10.40
C MET A 95 -1.56 11.39 10.15
N SER A 96 -0.71 12.28 9.61
CA SER A 96 -1.07 13.67 9.35
C SER A 96 -2.12 13.78 8.24
N GLU A 97 -1.96 12.99 7.18
CA GLU A 97 -2.87 12.99 6.03
C GLU A 97 -3.99 11.93 6.16
N GLN A 98 -3.92 11.13 7.22
CA GLN A 98 -4.81 9.99 7.52
C GLN A 98 -5.09 9.09 6.32
N ARG A 99 -4.06 8.80 5.52
CA ARG A 99 -4.16 8.02 4.29
C ARG A 99 -2.97 7.09 4.15
N PHE A 100 -3.16 5.96 3.48
CA PHE A 100 -2.03 5.10 3.17
C PHE A 100 -1.35 5.55 1.88
N LEU A 101 -0.03 5.40 1.86
CA LEU A 101 0.82 5.47 0.69
C LEU A 101 1.20 4.05 0.27
N LEU A 102 1.04 3.75 -1.02
CA LEU A 102 1.40 2.46 -1.59
C LEU A 102 2.69 2.59 -2.41
N TYR A 103 3.61 1.68 -2.16
CA TYR A 103 4.87 1.53 -2.89
C TYR A 103 4.98 0.13 -3.45
N HIS A 104 5.71 0.00 -4.54
CA HIS A 104 5.91 -1.24 -5.27
C HIS A 104 7.38 -1.48 -5.58
N LYS A 105 7.79 -2.74 -5.52
CA LYS A 105 9.11 -3.25 -5.91
C LYS A 105 8.88 -4.51 -6.76
N ASN A 106 9.41 -4.50 -7.98
CA ASN A 106 9.41 -5.72 -8.81
C ASN A 106 10.49 -6.67 -8.30
N TYR A 107 10.26 -7.98 -8.37
CA TYR A 107 11.32 -8.94 -8.09
C TYR A 107 12.35 -8.96 -9.22
N MET A 108 13.63 -8.93 -8.85
CA MET A 108 14.74 -9.13 -9.78
C MET A 108 15.22 -10.59 -9.80
N GLN A 109 15.12 -11.31 -8.68
CA GLN A 109 15.55 -12.72 -8.53
C GLN A 109 14.63 -13.48 -7.54
N GLY A 110 13.41 -13.82 -7.98
CA GLY A 110 12.47 -14.59 -7.14
C GLY A 110 11.78 -13.78 -6.04
N VAL A 111 10.89 -14.46 -5.30
CA VAL A 111 10.08 -13.84 -4.23
C VAL A 111 11.00 -13.47 -3.06
N LEU A 112 10.90 -12.23 -2.58
CA LEU A 112 11.69 -11.76 -1.44
C LEU A 112 11.29 -12.50 -0.15
N SER A 113 12.30 -12.90 0.62
CA SER A 113 12.12 -13.31 2.00
C SER A 113 11.69 -12.11 2.87
N LEU A 114 11.19 -12.37 4.07
CA LEU A 114 10.77 -11.31 5.00
C LEU A 114 11.93 -10.38 5.37
N ASP A 115 13.16 -10.90 5.46
CA ASP A 115 14.34 -10.12 5.86
C ASP A 115 14.79 -9.15 4.76
N GLU A 116 14.44 -9.43 3.49
CA GLU A 116 14.84 -8.63 2.33
C GLU A 116 13.79 -7.61 1.90
N VAL A 117 12.61 -7.58 2.55
CA VAL A 117 11.51 -6.67 2.15
C VAL A 117 11.78 -5.21 2.50
N GLU A 118 12.62 -4.94 3.49
CA GLU A 118 12.95 -3.56 3.87
C GLU A 118 13.94 -2.92 2.89
N GLU A 119 14.76 -3.73 2.23
CA GLU A 119 15.85 -3.30 1.37
C GLU A 119 15.40 -3.08 -0.09
N GLY A 120 16.14 -2.26 -0.83
CA GLY A 120 15.97 -2.05 -2.26
C GLY A 120 15.03 -0.90 -2.67
N ALA A 121 14.95 -0.68 -4.00
CA ALA A 121 14.35 0.52 -4.57
C ALA A 121 12.81 0.38 -4.77
N TYR A 122 12.06 0.66 -3.71
CA TYR A 122 10.61 0.85 -3.81
C TYR A 122 10.26 2.15 -4.53
N HIS A 123 9.32 2.10 -5.47
CA HIS A 123 8.76 3.30 -6.11
C HIS A 123 7.31 3.52 -5.70
N ARG A 124 6.92 4.80 -5.57
CA ARG A 124 5.56 5.17 -5.18
C ARG A 124 4.57 4.85 -6.30
N GLN A 125 3.50 4.14 -5.97
CA GLN A 125 2.41 3.84 -6.89
C GLN A 125 1.46 5.05 -6.99
N ARG A 126 1.59 5.84 -8.07
CA ARG A 126 0.87 7.13 -8.21
C ARG A 126 -0.49 7.03 -8.88
N ASP A 127 -0.79 5.94 -9.58
CA ASP A 127 -2.05 5.73 -10.30
C ASP A 127 -3.19 5.23 -9.40
N VAL A 128 -2.91 5.01 -8.10
CA VAL A 128 -3.92 4.67 -7.10
C VAL A 128 -4.33 5.91 -6.34
N PRO A 129 -5.63 6.29 -6.35
CA PRO A 129 -6.14 7.34 -5.50
C PRO A 129 -5.89 7.01 -4.03
N PHE A 130 -5.60 8.03 -3.23
CA PHE A 130 -5.41 7.85 -1.80
C PHE A 130 -6.65 7.19 -1.17
N SER A 131 -6.41 6.16 -0.36
CA SER A 131 -7.44 5.43 0.37
C SER A 131 -7.09 5.39 1.86
N LYS A 132 -8.14 5.38 2.70
CA LYS A 132 -8.06 5.12 4.14
C LYS A 132 -8.25 3.63 4.49
N SER A 133 -8.31 2.74 3.49
CA SER A 133 -8.62 1.32 3.65
C SER A 133 -7.51 0.45 3.08
N ILE A 134 -7.02 -0.48 3.91
CA ILE A 134 -6.04 -1.50 3.53
C ILE A 134 -6.62 -2.41 2.45
N GLU A 135 -7.89 -2.78 2.58
CA GLU A 135 -8.59 -3.70 1.67
C GLU A 135 -8.69 -3.15 0.25
N LYS A 136 -8.91 -1.84 0.09
CA LYS A 136 -8.89 -1.18 -1.22
C LYS A 136 -7.53 -1.33 -1.91
N TYR A 137 -6.44 -1.28 -1.16
CA TYR A 137 -5.10 -1.50 -1.71
C TYR A 137 -4.83 -2.97 -2.01
N LEU A 138 -5.23 -3.91 -1.15
CA LEU A 138 -5.13 -5.34 -1.45
C LEU A 138 -5.90 -5.71 -2.73
N PHE A 139 -7.08 -5.13 -2.93
CA PHE A 139 -7.86 -5.31 -4.15
C PHE A 139 -7.19 -4.68 -5.38
N TYR A 140 -6.52 -3.55 -5.21
CA TYR A 140 -5.73 -2.96 -6.28
C TYR A 140 -4.56 -3.88 -6.66
N ILE A 141 -3.81 -4.36 -5.66
CA ILE A 141 -2.65 -5.24 -5.85
C ILE A 141 -3.05 -6.50 -6.62
N SER A 142 -4.14 -7.18 -6.23
CA SER A 142 -4.59 -8.40 -6.92
C SER A 142 -4.90 -8.16 -8.40
N LYS A 143 -5.58 -7.05 -8.72
CA LYS A 143 -5.88 -6.67 -10.11
C LYS A 143 -4.64 -6.27 -10.89
N HIS A 144 -3.74 -5.54 -10.26
CA HIS A 144 -2.48 -5.12 -10.87
C HIS A 144 -1.65 -6.36 -11.25
N ASP A 145 -1.47 -7.28 -10.31
CA ASP A 145 -0.62 -8.45 -10.50
C ASP A 145 -1.22 -9.44 -11.51
N ALA A 146 -2.55 -9.62 -11.51
CA ALA A 146 -3.22 -10.36 -12.58
C ALA A 146 -2.95 -9.78 -13.97
N ALA A 147 -3.03 -8.45 -14.11
CA ALA A 147 -2.72 -7.78 -15.38
C ALA A 147 -1.22 -7.90 -15.76
N ARG A 148 -0.31 -7.86 -14.78
CA ARG A 148 1.13 -8.05 -15.01
C ARG A 148 1.45 -9.47 -15.49
N LYS A 149 0.81 -10.50 -14.92
CA LYS A 149 0.97 -11.89 -15.40
C LYS A 149 0.53 -12.06 -16.85
N ILE A 150 -0.62 -11.48 -17.22
CA ILE A 150 -1.07 -11.49 -18.62
C ILE A 150 -0.04 -10.79 -19.51
N GLU A 151 0.46 -9.62 -19.11
CA GLU A 151 1.49 -8.89 -19.85
C GLU A 151 2.81 -9.67 -20.01
N MET A 152 3.20 -10.46 -19.00
CA MET A 152 4.40 -11.32 -19.06
C MET A 152 4.25 -12.45 -20.08
N ILE A 153 3.03 -12.94 -20.31
CA ILE A 153 2.74 -13.96 -21.32
C ILE A 153 2.62 -13.30 -22.70
N ASP A 154 1.62 -12.45 -22.88
CA ASP A 154 1.45 -11.59 -24.05
C ASP A 154 0.55 -10.40 -23.69
N TYR A 155 1.08 -9.18 -23.83
CA TYR A 155 0.31 -7.96 -23.58
C TYR A 155 -0.95 -7.84 -24.46
N ARG A 156 -1.01 -8.52 -25.60
CA ARG A 156 -2.19 -8.52 -26.49
C ARG A 156 -3.41 -9.19 -25.87
N LEU A 157 -3.21 -10.06 -24.88
CA LEU A 157 -4.27 -10.73 -24.13
C LEU A 157 -4.90 -9.84 -23.05
N LEU A 158 -4.34 -8.64 -22.82
CA LEU A 158 -4.91 -7.70 -21.86
C LEU A 158 -6.30 -7.22 -22.30
N PRO A 159 -7.25 -7.07 -21.36
CA PRO A 159 -8.54 -6.49 -21.66
C PRO A 159 -8.38 -5.06 -22.19
N ASN A 160 -9.23 -4.67 -23.14
CA ASN A 160 -9.12 -3.42 -23.88
C ASN A 160 -10.49 -2.75 -24.15
N ARG A 161 -11.47 -2.96 -23.27
CA ARG A 161 -12.84 -2.49 -23.47
C ARG A 161 -13.04 -1.11 -22.85
N THR A 162 -12.64 -0.95 -21.59
CA THR A 162 -12.83 0.30 -20.85
C THR A 162 -11.74 1.33 -21.15
N LYS A 163 -12.00 2.61 -20.85
CA LYS A 163 -10.99 3.68 -21.01
C LYS A 163 -9.73 3.41 -20.18
N LYS A 164 -9.89 2.83 -18.98
CA LYS A 164 -8.77 2.46 -18.10
C LYS A 164 -7.95 1.32 -18.71
N GLU A 165 -8.63 0.28 -19.19
CA GLU A 165 -8.01 -0.86 -19.88
C GLU A 165 -7.23 -0.42 -21.12
N LYS A 166 -7.82 0.43 -21.97
CA LYS A 166 -7.15 1.01 -23.16
C LYS A 166 -5.84 1.71 -22.81
N ARG A 167 -5.83 2.50 -21.74
CA ARG A 167 -4.62 3.19 -21.27
C ARG A 167 -3.56 2.20 -20.78
N TYR A 168 -3.97 1.18 -20.04
CA TYR A 168 -3.05 0.14 -19.56
C TYR A 168 -2.47 -0.67 -20.73
N PHE A 169 -3.32 -1.08 -21.69
CA PHE A 169 -2.92 -1.77 -22.91
C PHE A 169 -1.89 -0.97 -23.71
N ALA A 170 -2.14 0.32 -23.96
CA ALA A 170 -1.20 1.20 -24.65
C ALA A 170 0.14 1.31 -23.91
N SER A 171 0.11 1.40 -22.58
CA SER A 171 1.32 1.43 -21.75
C SER A 171 2.09 0.11 -21.81
N ALA A 172 1.38 -1.03 -21.80
CA ALA A 172 1.97 -2.36 -21.93
C ALA A 172 2.61 -2.57 -23.32
N ARG A 173 1.92 -2.15 -24.39
CA ARG A 173 2.48 -2.13 -25.75
C ARG A 173 3.76 -1.30 -25.83
N ALA A 174 3.77 -0.10 -25.27
CA ALA A 174 4.95 0.75 -25.26
C ALA A 174 6.12 0.12 -24.46
N ARG A 175 5.83 -0.54 -23.32
CA ARG A 175 6.83 -1.31 -22.56
C ARG A 175 7.37 -2.50 -23.34
N SER A 176 6.51 -3.20 -24.09
CA SER A 176 6.92 -4.33 -24.93
C SER A 176 7.86 -3.85 -26.05
N ASN A 177 7.47 -2.80 -26.78
CA ASN A 177 8.31 -2.21 -27.83
C ASN A 177 9.68 -1.78 -27.32
N ARG A 178 9.75 -1.10 -26.18
CA ARG A 178 11.03 -0.71 -25.56
C ARG A 178 11.90 -1.91 -25.18
N ARG A 179 11.29 -2.98 -24.67
CA ARG A 179 12.02 -4.23 -24.36
C ARG A 179 12.58 -4.88 -25.63
N SER A 180 11.79 -4.91 -26.70
CA SER A 180 12.25 -5.44 -27.99
C SER A 180 13.40 -4.61 -28.59
N GLN A 181 13.31 -3.28 -28.54
CA GLN A 181 14.37 -2.39 -29.01
C GLN A 181 15.67 -2.60 -28.22
N ARG A 182 15.59 -2.59 -26.88
CA ARG A 182 16.74 -2.83 -26.01
C ARG A 182 17.39 -4.20 -26.26
N ARG A 183 16.59 -5.25 -26.48
CA ARG A 183 17.11 -6.58 -26.82
C ARG A 183 17.87 -6.58 -28.15
N LEU A 184 17.38 -5.84 -29.15
CA LEU A 184 18.10 -5.70 -30.42
C LEU A 184 19.42 -4.96 -30.24
N GLU A 185 19.43 -3.85 -29.50
CA GLU A 185 20.64 -3.09 -29.16
C GLU A 185 21.67 -3.97 -28.41
N GLU A 186 21.22 -4.76 -27.44
CA GLU A 186 22.07 -5.71 -26.71
C GLU A 186 22.66 -6.78 -27.65
N LEU A 187 21.88 -7.32 -28.59
CA LEU A 187 22.37 -8.27 -29.59
C LEU A 187 23.40 -7.65 -30.54
N PHE A 188 23.16 -6.41 -31.01
CA PHE A 188 24.14 -5.69 -31.84
C PHE A 188 25.44 -5.46 -31.08
N THR A 189 25.36 -5.02 -29.83
CA THR A 189 26.53 -4.81 -28.96
C THR A 189 27.34 -6.11 -28.80
N MET A 190 26.68 -7.25 -28.61
CA MET A 190 27.34 -8.55 -28.50
C MET A 190 28.06 -8.96 -29.80
N ILE A 191 27.48 -8.65 -30.97
CA ILE A 191 28.10 -8.93 -32.27
C ILE A 191 29.32 -8.02 -32.48
N GLU A 192 29.21 -6.73 -32.17
CA GLU A 192 30.29 -5.75 -32.31
C GLU A 192 31.48 -6.02 -31.36
N GLN A 193 31.22 -6.58 -30.17
CA GLN A 193 32.27 -6.96 -29.21
C GLN A 193 32.87 -8.34 -29.47
N GLY A 194 32.19 -9.19 -30.24
CA GLY A 194 32.63 -10.53 -30.63
C GLY A 194 33.35 -10.59 -31.98
N ALA A 195 33.54 -9.45 -32.65
CA ALA A 195 34.23 -9.28 -33.91
C ALA A 195 35.58 -8.57 -33.72
#